data_AF-A0A100WLJ9-F1
#
_entry.id   AF-A0A100WLJ9-F1
#
_cell.length_a   1.000
_cell.length_b   1.000
_cell.length_c   1.000
_cell.angle_alpha   90.00
_cell.angle_beta   90.00
_cell.angle_gamma   90.00
#
_symmetry.space_group_name_H-M   'P 1'
#
loop_
_entity.id
_entity.type
_entity.pdbx_description
1 polymer ?
#
loop_
_entity_poly.entity_id
_entity_poly.type
_entity_poly.pdbx_seq_one_letter_code
_entity_poly.pdbx_strand_id
1 'polypeptide(L)' 'MHLHGHTFQVMGEDGRPGARKDILIVLPMQRIRVLFAADNPGQWMLHCHNAYHQDAGMMTSVEYAGDS' A
#
# COMPACT_ATOMS: atom_id res chain seq x y z
N MET A 1 -3.37 -4.68 4.35
CA MET A 1 -2.94 -3.36 3.89
C MET A 1 -3.30 -3.23 2.43
N HIS A 2 -4.13 -2.24 2.12
CA HIS A 2 -4.63 -1.93 0.78
C HIS A 2 -4.32 -0.46 0.48
N LEU A 3 -3.78 -0.20 -0.70
CA LEU A 3 -3.53 1.15 -1.21
C LEU A 3 -4.52 1.42 -2.35
N HIS A 4 -5.35 2.44 -2.18
CA HIS A 4 -6.28 2.88 -3.23
C HIS A 4 -5.54 3.47 -4.42
N GLY A 5 -6.16 3.39 -5.59
CA GLY A 5 -5.65 4.02 -6.83
C GLY A 5 -4.40 3.38 -7.42
N HIS A 6 -3.86 2.32 -6.81
CA HIS A 6 -2.59 1.72 -7.19
C HIS A 6 -2.61 0.19 -7.07
N THR A 7 -1.70 -0.42 -7.82
CA THR A 7 -1.14 -1.72 -7.45
C THR A 7 0.34 -1.55 -7.17
N PHE A 8 0.92 -2.46 -6.40
CA PHE A 8 2.31 -2.41 -5.97
C PHE A 8 3.00 -3.76 -6.19
N GLN A 9 4.29 -3.69 -6.45
CA GLN A 9 5.20 -4.81 -6.55
C GLN A 9 5.67 -5.20 -5.14
N VAL A 10 5.38 -6.43 -4.69
CA VAL A 10 5.96 -6.96 -3.44
C VAL A 10 7.42 -7.28 -3.68
N MET A 11 8.30 -6.83 -2.78
CA MET A 11 9.74 -7.01 -2.88
C MET A 11 10.20 -8.14 -1.96
N GLY A 12 10.98 -9.07 -2.50
CA GLY A 12 11.70 -10.06 -1.71
C GLY A 12 12.77 -9.43 -0.83
N GLU A 13 13.21 -10.15 0.20
CA GLU A 13 14.31 -9.71 1.07
C GLU A 13 15.64 -9.58 0.30
N ASP A 14 15.81 -10.38 -0.76
CA ASP A 14 16.92 -10.32 -1.72
C ASP A 14 16.83 -9.12 -2.69
N GLY A 15 15.79 -8.30 -2.57
CA GLY A 15 15.55 -7.13 -3.43
C GLY A 15 14.94 -7.47 -4.79
N ARG A 16 14.62 -8.73 -5.09
CA ARG A 16 13.99 -9.11 -6.36
C ARG A 16 12.47 -8.85 -6.34
N PRO A 17 11.87 -8.52 -7.50
CA PRO A 17 10.42 -8.32 -7.59
C PRO A 17 9.68 -9.67 -7.48
N GLY A 18 8.69 -9.72 -6.60
CA GLY A 18 7.77 -10.85 -6.43
C GLY A 18 6.43 -10.66 -7.16
N ALA A 19 5.31 -10.91 -6.49
CA ALA A 19 3.96 -10.70 -7.06
C ALA A 19 3.54 -9.23 -7.02
N ARG A 20 2.74 -8.79 -8.01
CA ARG A 20 2.06 -7.50 -8.03
C ARG A 20 0.65 -7.63 -7.42
N LYS A 21 0.28 -6.75 -6.50
CA LYS A 21 -1.00 -6.78 -5.76
C LYS A 21 -1.50 -5.38 -5.43
N ASP A 22 -2.77 -5.22 -5.09
CA ASP A 22 -3.38 -4.01 -4.51
C ASP A 22 -3.66 -4.17 -3.00
N ILE A 23 -3.74 -5.41 -2.52
CA ILE A 23 -3.91 -5.77 -1.11
C ILE A 23 -2.94 -6.87 -0.69
N LEU A 24 -2.44 -6.77 0.55
CA LEU A 24 -1.63 -7.82 1.16
C LEU A 24 -1.90 -7.94 2.67
N ILE A 25 -1.73 -9.15 3.21
CA ILE A 25 -1.77 -9.41 4.66
C ILE A 25 -0.38 -9.10 5.23
N VAL A 26 -0.32 -8.24 6.25
CA VAL A 26 0.87 -8.02 7.07
C VAL A 26 0.58 -8.64 8.43
N LEU A 27 1.33 -9.66 8.81
CA LEU A 27 1.18 -10.32 10.10
C LEU A 27 1.74 -9.45 11.25
N PRO A 28 1.34 -9.70 12.51
CA PRO A 28 1.95 -9.03 13.65
C PRO A 28 3.48 -9.15 13.63
N MET A 29 4.18 -8.04 13.91
CA MET A 29 5.65 -7.95 13.88
C MET A 29 6.31 -8.23 12.52
N GLN A 30 5.53 -8.39 11.44
CA GLN A 30 6.06 -8.56 10.09
C GLN A 30 6.28 -7.20 9.42
N ARG A 31 7.29 -7.14 8.55
CA ARG A 31 7.51 -6.03 7.62
C ARG A 31 7.53 -6.55 6.19
N ILE A 32 6.83 -5.86 5.30
CA ILE A 32 6.82 -6.17 3.87
C ILE A 32 7.22 -4.90 3.12
N ARG A 33 8.17 -5.03 2.19
CA ARG A 33 8.60 -3.94 1.31
C ARG A 33 7.81 -4.03 0.01
N VAL A 34 7.29 -2.89 -0.46
CA VAL A 34 6.59 -2.79 -1.74
C VAL A 34 7.11 -1.60 -2.54
N LEU A 35 6.96 -1.65 -3.86
CA LEU A 35 7.18 -0.51 -4.77
C LEU A 35 5.88 -0.22 -5.52
N PHE A 36 5.45 1.04 -5.58
CA PHE A 36 4.34 1.47 -6.42
C PHE A 36 4.80 2.64 -7.30
N ALA A 37 4.21 2.76 -8.48
CA ALA A 37 4.39 3.94 -9.32
C ALA A 37 3.43 5.03 -8.83
N ALA A 38 3.94 6.23 -8.54
CA ALA A 38 3.10 7.37 -8.20
C ALA A 38 2.67 8.10 -9.48
N ASP A 39 1.89 7.42 -10.32
CA ASP A 39 1.49 7.86 -11.67
C ASP A 39 0.00 8.27 -11.78
N ASN A 40 -0.69 8.32 -10.64
CA ASN A 40 -2.10 8.66 -10.50
C ASN A 40 -2.30 9.79 -9.46
N PRO A 41 -2.02 11.05 -9.81
CA PRO A 41 -2.06 12.18 -8.88
C PRO A 41 -3.38 12.30 -8.09
N GLY A 42 -3.28 12.57 -6.79
CA GLY A 42 -4.44 12.69 -5.92
C GLY A 42 -4.14 12.36 -4.46
N GLN A 43 -5.22 12.15 -3.71
CA GLN A 43 -5.18 11.69 -2.32
C GLN A 43 -5.74 10.26 -2.26
N TRP A 44 -4.92 9.33 -1.82
CA TRP A 44 -5.26 7.91 -1.78
C TRP A 44 -5.15 7.36 -0.38
N MET A 45 -6.14 6.57 0.03
CA MET A 45 -6.10 5.95 1.34
C MET A 45 -5.19 4.72 1.33
N LEU A 46 -4.34 4.61 2.34
CA LEU A 46 -3.65 3.39 2.72
C LEU A 46 -4.24 2.91 4.04
N HIS A 47 -4.86 1.73 4.05
CA HIS A 47 -5.54 1.23 5.24
C HIS A 47 -5.46 -0.29 5.36
N CYS A 48 -5.81 -0.79 6.54
CA CYS A 48 -6.12 -2.20 6.68
C CYS A 48 -7.54 -2.46 6.17
N HIS A 49 -7.69 -3.46 5.30
CA HIS A 49 -8.99 -3.81 4.75
C HIS A 49 -9.85 -4.67 5.71
N ASN A 50 -9.37 -4.95 6.92
CA ASN A 50 -10.23 -5.45 7.98
C ASN A 50 -11.03 -4.28 8.55
N ALA A 51 -12.35 -4.30 8.37
CA ALA A 51 -13.26 -3.22 8.77
C ALA A 51 -13.10 -2.80 10.23
N TYR A 52 -12.95 -3.77 11.15
CA TYR A 52 -12.75 -3.46 12.57
C TYR A 52 -11.48 -2.63 12.82
N HIS A 53 -10.38 -2.95 12.13
CA HIS A 53 -9.15 -2.17 12.29
C HIS A 53 -9.21 -0.81 11.59
N GLN A 54 -9.92 -0.72 10.46
CA GLN A 54 -10.17 0.55 9.80
C GLN A 54 -10.99 1.49 10.70
N ASP A 55 -12.10 1.00 11.27
CA ASP A 55 -12.97 1.77 12.15
C ASP A 55 -12.26 2.19 13.44
N ALA A 56 -11.29 1.39 13.90
CA ALA A 56 -10.39 1.71 15.00
C ALA A 56 -9.26 2.70 14.61
N GLY A 57 -9.21 3.18 13.37
CA GLY A 57 -8.31 4.23 12.91
C GLY A 57 -7.03 3.76 12.20
N MET A 58 -6.90 2.48 11.82
CA MET A 58 -5.72 1.98 11.09
C MET A 58 -5.76 2.36 9.60
N MET A 59 -5.58 3.66 9.35
CA MET A 59 -5.62 4.31 8.05
C MET A 59 -4.69 5.52 8.00
N THR A 60 -4.19 5.85 6.82
CA THR A 60 -3.41 7.05 6.53
C THR A 60 -3.59 7.46 5.07
N SER A 61 -3.11 8.63 4.67
CA SER A 61 -3.15 9.11 3.29
C SER A 61 -1.79 9.01 2.60
N VAL A 62 -1.83 8.74 1.30
CA VAL A 62 -0.72 8.89 0.36
C VAL A 62 -1.14 9.97 -0.63
N GLU A 63 -0.42 11.08 -0.63
CA GLU A 63 -0.78 12.28 -1.39
C GLU A 63 0.39 12.72 -2.26
N TYR A 64 0.11 12.98 -3.53
CA TYR A 64 1.10 13.54 -4.44
C TYR A 64 0.42 14.29 -5.59
N ALA A 65 1.06 15.39 -6.00
CA ALA A 65 0.66 16.16 -7.17
C ALA A 65 1.26 15.54 -8.44
N GLY A 66 0.59 15.74 -9.57
CA GLY A 66 1.17 15.49 -10.88
C GLY A 66 2.08 16.65 -11.27
N ASP A 67 3.04 16.39 -12.14
CA ASP A 67 3.83 17.46 -12.74
C ASP A 67 2.89 18.35 -13.59
N SER A 68 2.94 19.66 -13.37
CA SER A 68 2.17 20.69 -14.09
C SER A 68 2.68 20.93 -15.49
#